data_AF-A0A9E5DK26-F1
#
_entry.id   AF-A0A9E5DK26-F1
#
_cell.length_a   1.000
_cell.length_b   1.000
_cell.length_c   1.000
_cell.angle_alpha   90.00
_cell.angle_beta   90.00
_cell.angle_gamma   90.00
#
_symmetry.space_group_name_H-M   'P 1'
#
loop_
_entity.id
_entity.type
_entity.pdbx_description
1 polymer ?
#
loop_
_entity_poly.entity_id
_entity_poly.type
_entity_poly.pdbx_seq_one_letter_code
_entity_poly.pdbx_strand_id
1 'polypeptide(L)'
;GIRFTTDSTIPTVTSIDPANNAVNVPVNKTIKVTFSEPIKLGTSGIGVKNPKTGKYEFITKTISGNVLTITLNNNLTKATQYAIILNPGS
;
A
#
# COMPACT_ATOMS: atom_id res chain seq x y z
N GLY A 1 -8.84 25.01 -30.82
CA GLY A 1 -8.58 25.04 -29.37
C GLY A 1 -8.25 23.65 -28.90
N ILE A 2 -7.28 23.50 -27.99
CA ILE A 2 -6.95 22.20 -27.38
C ILE A 2 -8.11 21.80 -26.46
N ARG A 3 -8.58 20.56 -26.56
CA ARG A 3 -9.61 19.96 -25.70
C ARG A 3 -9.00 18.78 -24.94
N PHE A 4 -9.41 18.57 -23.68
CA PHE A 4 -9.06 17.40 -22.88
C PHE A 4 -10.31 16.85 -22.17
N THR A 5 -10.29 15.58 -21.83
CA THR A 5 -11.30 14.91 -21.01
C THR A 5 -10.66 14.40 -19.73
N THR A 6 -11.40 14.43 -18.63
CA THR A 6 -10.91 13.94 -17.35
C THR A 6 -11.16 12.44 -17.20
N ASP A 7 -10.29 11.79 -16.46
CA ASP A 7 -10.52 10.44 -15.97
C ASP A 7 -11.71 10.44 -14.98
N SER A 8 -12.50 9.37 -15.02
CA SER A 8 -13.68 9.16 -14.17
C SER A 8 -13.75 7.75 -13.57
N THR A 9 -12.77 6.87 -13.89
CA THR A 9 -12.66 5.56 -13.26
C THR A 9 -11.97 5.66 -11.92
N ILE A 10 -12.42 4.84 -10.97
CA ILE A 10 -11.84 4.77 -9.64
C ILE A 10 -10.85 3.61 -9.64
N PRO A 11 -9.58 3.84 -9.27
CA PRO A 11 -8.60 2.76 -9.19
C PRO A 11 -9.02 1.72 -8.17
N THR A 12 -8.99 0.45 -8.56
CA THR A 12 -9.27 -0.69 -7.69
C THR A 12 -8.02 -1.51 -7.47
N VAL A 13 -7.86 -2.13 -6.30
CA VAL A 13 -6.73 -3.02 -6.04
C VAL A 13 -6.90 -4.32 -6.83
N THR A 14 -5.91 -4.67 -7.63
CA THR A 14 -5.89 -5.91 -8.42
C THR A 14 -5.00 -6.98 -7.79
N SER A 15 -3.92 -6.59 -7.11
CA SER A 15 -3.06 -7.52 -6.38
C SER A 15 -2.26 -6.86 -5.26
N ILE A 16 -1.85 -7.68 -4.29
CA ILE A 16 -0.97 -7.28 -3.18
C ILE A 16 0.14 -8.31 -3.03
N ASP A 17 1.39 -7.86 -2.89
CA ASP A 17 2.55 -8.67 -2.51
C ASP A 17 3.21 -8.06 -1.27
N PRO A 18 3.36 -8.76 -0.14
CA PRO A 18 2.88 -10.12 0.13
C PRO A 18 1.37 -10.27 -0.02
N ALA A 19 0.93 -11.44 -0.50
CA ALA A 19 -0.49 -11.75 -0.59
C ALA A 19 -1.16 -11.71 0.79
N ASN A 20 -2.47 -11.46 0.81
CA ASN A 20 -3.23 -11.52 2.05
C ASN A 20 -3.05 -12.90 2.72
N ASN A 21 -2.88 -12.92 4.03
CA ASN A 21 -2.57 -14.13 4.82
C ASN A 21 -1.26 -14.85 4.45
N ALA A 22 -0.31 -14.20 3.76
CA ALA A 22 1.00 -14.78 3.52
C ALA A 22 1.72 -15.11 4.85
N VAL A 23 2.36 -16.28 4.89
CA VAL A 23 3.17 -16.76 6.02
C VAL A 23 4.65 -16.69 5.68
N ASN A 24 5.51 -16.70 6.71
CA ASN A 24 6.97 -16.69 6.56
C ASN A 24 7.52 -15.51 5.72
N VAL A 25 6.81 -14.37 5.76
CA VAL A 25 7.22 -13.15 5.09
C VAL A 25 8.48 -12.58 5.77
N PRO A 26 9.55 -12.24 5.02
CA PRO A 26 10.74 -11.60 5.59
C PRO A 26 10.38 -10.28 6.27
N VAL A 27 11.00 -10.00 7.43
CA VAL A 27 10.70 -8.80 8.24
C VAL A 27 11.05 -7.47 7.56
N ASN A 28 11.83 -7.51 6.48
CA ASN A 28 12.22 -6.36 5.66
C ASN A 28 11.58 -6.39 4.25
N LYS A 29 10.58 -7.26 4.04
CA LYS A 29 9.91 -7.39 2.74
C LYS A 29 9.20 -6.10 2.39
N THR A 30 9.50 -5.56 1.21
CA THR A 30 8.74 -4.47 0.60
C THR A 30 7.34 -4.95 0.25
N ILE A 31 6.34 -4.12 0.53
CA ILE A 31 4.94 -4.36 0.17
C ILE A 31 4.63 -3.63 -1.14
N LYS A 32 3.97 -4.29 -2.08
CA LYS A 32 3.50 -3.72 -3.34
C LYS A 32 2.00 -3.91 -3.45
N VAL A 33 1.30 -2.85 -3.82
CA VAL A 33 -0.13 -2.87 -4.15
C VAL A 33 -0.25 -2.43 -5.61
N THR A 34 -0.84 -3.28 -6.44
CA THR A 34 -1.11 -3.00 -7.85
C THR A 34 -2.57 -2.63 -8.02
N PHE A 35 -2.82 -1.59 -8.81
CA PHE A 35 -4.15 -1.07 -9.08
C PHE A 35 -4.56 -1.32 -10.54
N SER A 36 -5.85 -1.19 -10.83
CA SER A 36 -6.43 -1.36 -12.16
C SER A 36 -5.98 -0.31 -13.18
N GLU A 37 -5.54 0.86 -12.71
CA GLU A 37 -5.11 1.98 -13.54
C GLU A 37 -4.05 2.83 -12.80
N PRO A 38 -3.35 3.74 -13.49
CA PRO A 38 -2.38 4.63 -12.85
C PRO A 38 -2.99 5.41 -11.68
N ILE A 39 -2.23 5.53 -10.59
CA ILE A 39 -2.70 6.18 -9.36
C ILE A 39 -1.87 7.43 -9.03
N LYS A 40 -2.40 8.24 -8.11
CA LYS A 40 -1.69 9.33 -7.44
C LYS A 40 -1.98 9.23 -5.95
N LEU A 41 -1.05 9.71 -5.11
CA LEU A 41 -1.29 9.79 -3.68
C LEU A 41 -2.47 10.73 -3.42
N GLY A 42 -3.42 10.27 -2.63
CA GLY A 42 -4.49 11.10 -2.13
C GLY A 42 -4.15 11.69 -0.77
N THR A 43 -5.17 12.15 -0.05
CA THR A 43 -5.04 12.75 1.29
C THR A 43 -5.30 11.74 2.40
N SER A 44 -5.91 10.59 2.10
CA SER A 44 -6.18 9.56 3.09
C SER A 44 -4.92 8.81 3.49
N GLY A 45 -4.79 8.47 4.78
CA GLY A 45 -3.58 7.81 5.30
C GLY A 45 -3.39 6.37 4.81
N ILE A 46 -2.16 6.06 4.37
CA ILE A 46 -1.66 4.70 4.13
C ILE A 46 -0.73 4.30 5.27
N GLY A 47 -0.91 3.09 5.83
CA GLY A 47 -0.10 2.60 6.94
C GLY A 47 0.08 1.09 7.00
N VAL A 48 1.06 0.65 7.78
CA VAL A 48 1.26 -0.75 8.18
C VAL A 48 1.04 -0.82 9.68
N LYS A 49 0.05 -1.60 10.12
CA LYS A 49 -0.43 -1.60 11.50
C LYS A 49 -0.30 -2.99 12.12
N ASN A 50 0.22 -3.07 13.34
CA ASN A 50 0.09 -4.26 14.17
C ASN A 50 -1.34 -4.30 14.75
N PRO A 51 -2.19 -5.27 14.36
CA PRO A 51 -3.58 -5.31 14.80
C PRO A 51 -3.72 -5.63 16.29
N LYS A 52 -2.74 -6.32 16.89
CA LYS A 52 -2.74 -6.67 18.32
C LYS A 52 -2.47 -5.46 19.21
N THR A 53 -1.52 -4.61 18.83
CA THR A 53 -1.11 -3.45 19.64
C THR A 53 -1.71 -2.13 19.18
N GLY A 54 -2.25 -2.09 17.96
CA GLY A 54 -2.75 -0.87 17.33
C GLY A 54 -1.65 0.05 16.78
N LYS A 55 -0.38 -0.27 16.99
CA LYS A 55 0.77 0.58 16.60
C LYS A 55 1.00 0.55 15.09
N TYR A 56 1.34 1.71 14.53
CA TYR A 56 1.80 1.84 13.14
C TYR A 56 3.32 1.76 13.05
N GLU A 57 3.79 1.13 11.97
CA GLU A 57 5.20 1.09 11.61
C GLU A 57 5.59 2.32 10.77
N PHE A 58 6.86 2.71 10.87
CA PHE A 58 7.41 3.79 10.05
C PHE A 58 7.65 3.29 8.63
N ILE A 59 7.06 3.97 7.65
CA ILE A 59 7.10 3.58 6.24
C ILE A 59 7.43 4.75 5.32
N THR A 60 8.02 4.41 4.19
CA THR A 60 8.14 5.27 3.00
C THR A 60 7.27 4.69 1.88
N LYS A 61 6.80 5.57 1.00
CA LYS A 61 5.85 5.22 -0.06
C LYS A 61 6.33 5.82 -1.38
N THR A 62 6.27 5.03 -2.45
CA THR A 62 6.51 5.51 -3.81
C THR A 62 5.44 4.97 -4.75
N ILE A 63 5.13 5.74 -5.79
CA ILE A 63 4.19 5.33 -6.84
C ILE A 63 4.92 5.32 -8.17
N SER A 64 4.74 4.25 -8.94
CA SER A 64 5.15 4.17 -10.35
C SER A 64 3.99 3.59 -11.16
N GLY A 65 3.38 4.43 -12.00
CA GLY A 65 2.18 4.07 -12.75
C GLY A 65 1.04 3.64 -11.82
N ASN A 66 0.63 2.38 -11.93
CA ASN A 66 -0.44 1.76 -11.14
C ASN A 66 0.07 0.97 -9.92
N VAL A 67 1.34 1.12 -9.53
CA VAL A 67 1.93 0.37 -8.42
C VAL A 67 2.34 1.31 -7.29
N LEU A 68 1.73 1.10 -6.12
CA LEU A 68 2.18 1.65 -4.84
C LEU A 68 3.19 0.69 -4.21
N THR A 69 4.37 1.21 -3.88
CA THR A 69 5.41 0.49 -3.13
C THR A 69 5.53 1.08 -1.74
N ILE A 70 5.39 0.24 -0.71
CA ILE A 70 5.56 0.59 0.69
C ILE A 70 6.81 -0.10 1.21
N THR A 71 7.78 0.70 1.65
CA THR A 71 9.03 0.24 2.23
C THR A 71 9.04 0.52 3.71
N LEU A 72 9.43 -0.47 4.51
CA LEU A 72 9.54 -0.32 5.95
C LEU A 72 10.88 0.33 6.30
N ASN A 73 10.84 1.36 7.13
CA ASN A 73 12.04 2.08 7.55
C ASN A 73 12.83 1.30 8.61
N ASN A 74 12.15 0.37 9.30
CA ASN A 74 12.75 -0.55 10.26
C ASN A 74 12.20 -1.96 10.00
N ASN A 75 12.96 -2.99 10.39
CA ASN A 75 12.48 -4.37 10.31
C ASN A 75 11.26 -4.59 11.19
N LEU A 76 10.29 -5.34 10.68
CA LEU A 76 9.15 -5.81 11.47
C LEU A 76 9.59 -6.75 12.60
N THR A 77 8.71 -6.87 13.59
CA THR A 77 8.88 -7.87 14.64
C THR A 77 8.61 -9.27 14.07
N LYS A 78 9.47 -10.23 14.38
CA LYS A 78 9.28 -11.64 13.96
C LYS A 78 7.98 -12.21 14.55
N ALA A 79 7.43 -13.23 13.89
CA ALA A 79 6.22 -13.95 14.33
C ALA A 79 5.05 -13.02 14.72
N THR A 80 4.90 -11.90 14.01
CA THR A 80 3.90 -10.87 14.29
C THR A 80 3.04 -10.64 13.05
N GLN A 81 1.72 -10.55 13.24
CA GLN A 81 0.79 -10.20 12.17
C GLN A 81 0.79 -8.69 11.93
N TYR A 82 0.67 -8.29 10.67
CA TYR A 82 0.55 -6.91 10.25
C TYR A 82 -0.57 -6.76 9.22
N ALA A 83 -1.28 -5.64 9.30
CA ALA A 83 -2.33 -5.26 8.37
C ALA A 83 -1.91 -4.02 7.56
N ILE A 84 -2.18 -4.04 6.26
CA ILE A 84 -2.06 -2.85 5.42
C ILE A 84 -3.35 -2.06 5.53
N ILE A 85 -3.23 -0.79 5.89
CA ILE A 85 -4.35 0.15 5.94
C ILE A 85 -4.28 1.00 4.67
N LEU A 86 -5.28 0.83 3.81
CA LEU A 86 -5.47 1.57 2.58
C LEU A 86 -6.93 2.04 2.56
N ASN A 87 -7.14 3.34 2.77
CA ASN A 87 -8.48 3.92 2.77
C ASN A 87 -8.82 4.42 1.35
N PRO A 88 -10.11 4.56 1.01
CA PRO A 88 -10.49 5.26 -0.21
C PRO A 88 -9.85 6.67 -0.27
N GLY A 89 -9.27 7.01 -1.42
CA GLY A 89 -8.57 8.29 -1.63
C GLY A 89 -7.19 8.38 -0.95
N SER A 90 -6.52 7.25 -0.71
CA SER A 90 -5.14 7.16 -0.22
C SER A 90 -4.09 7.27 -1.31
#